data_AF-A0A4Q7PIU6-F1
#
_entry.id   AF-A0A4Q7PIU6-F1
#
_cell.length_a   1.000
_cell.length_b   1.000
_cell.length_c   1.000
_cell.angle_alpha   90.00
_cell.angle_beta   90.00
_cell.angle_gamma   90.00
#
_symmetry.space_group_name_H-M   'P 1'
#
loop_
_entity.id
_entity.type
_entity.pdbx_description
1 polymer ?
#
loop_
_entity_poly.entity_id
_entity_poly.type
_entity_poly.pdbx_seq_one_letter_code
_entity_poly.pdbx_strand_id
1 'polypeptide(L)'
;MALCPTERKVRVCARTTHSHDRCNTYKDKLYITELKTVLIPVLENWIKHLYNSAKEAGKTFKEEIGFGEYVLINRLENHFSIELLGFQNISTNPIFVVEDKPNTSDLNFFINGGKKFEEYNGLKPIIDGTNAHNLDAVYSFADLLMSVSKIENVLDVLFDDVSKYGNGLIKEDCDLPFHFLSNSTNIFLNNIAIVSQVDGVYSFRRHATTIIVHKEITIEKFRALLNKLFDIKHYDITKSPVGIKFRSQIISELKSLAYHKVDETAIDKFIQLISEDFAKALGYISSKSNVRLEIKETSKSGTEKQFLTPDFMMEKEDGTYDILDLKLGLLSANFAFGDWTNSYFSSYAQKLLGQLAGYRRYFSNPENATWAKDNLGIVVDKPKLIGIAGNHNNFDREIVNTALEGNIDDFNLISYNELTDLLKK
;
A
#
# COMPACT_ATOMS: atom_id res chain seq x y z
N MET A 1 -54.99 31.61 -46.09
CA MET A 1 -54.49 30.57 -45.17
C MET A 1 -52.98 30.70 -45.11
N ALA A 2 -52.48 31.40 -44.10
CA ALA A 2 -51.07 31.73 -43.94
C ALA A 2 -50.42 30.74 -42.96
N LEU A 3 -49.28 30.18 -43.37
CA LEU A 3 -48.47 29.24 -42.61
C LEU A 3 -47.70 30.01 -41.52
N CYS A 4 -47.83 29.55 -40.28
CA CYS A 4 -47.15 30.08 -39.10
C CYS A 4 -45.78 29.37 -38.91
N PRO A 5 -44.70 30.07 -38.51
CA PRO A 5 -43.37 29.47 -38.38
C PRO A 5 -43.11 28.87 -36.99
N THR A 6 -42.24 27.87 -37.01
CA THR A 6 -41.69 27.06 -35.91
C THR A 6 -41.00 27.84 -34.79
N GLU A 7 -41.40 27.61 -33.54
CA GLU A 7 -40.63 27.99 -32.35
C GLU A 7 -39.49 26.99 -32.07
N ARG A 8 -38.25 27.48 -32.12
CA ARG A 8 -37.05 26.78 -31.61
C ARG A 8 -36.98 26.95 -30.08
N LYS A 9 -37.13 25.86 -29.32
CA LYS A 9 -36.72 25.81 -27.91
C LYS A 9 -35.20 25.80 -27.80
N VAL A 10 -34.64 26.89 -27.29
CA VAL A 10 -33.23 26.98 -26.87
C VAL A 10 -33.09 26.22 -25.55
N ARG A 11 -32.37 25.09 -25.56
CA ARG A 11 -31.87 24.44 -24.33
C ARG A 11 -30.70 25.26 -23.80
N VAL A 12 -30.91 25.96 -22.68
CA VAL A 12 -29.83 26.51 -21.87
C VAL A 12 -29.19 25.36 -21.10
N CYS A 13 -28.00 24.91 -21.51
CA CYS A 13 -27.16 24.03 -20.70
C CYS A 13 -26.62 24.82 -19.50
N ALA A 14 -27.17 24.58 -18.31
CA ALA A 14 -26.56 25.01 -17.06
C ALA A 14 -25.27 24.20 -16.82
N ARG A 15 -24.11 24.79 -17.12
CA ARG A 15 -22.80 24.34 -16.63
C ARG A 15 -22.53 25.00 -15.27
N THR A 16 -22.89 24.33 -14.18
CA THR A 16 -22.50 24.76 -12.82
C THR A 16 -22.31 23.55 -11.91
N THR A 17 -21.22 22.80 -12.07
CA THR A 17 -20.78 21.77 -11.08
C THR A 17 -19.25 21.61 -10.97
N HIS A 18 -18.42 22.54 -11.48
CA HIS A 18 -16.95 22.38 -11.47
C HIS A 18 -16.17 23.45 -10.69
N SER A 19 -16.86 24.37 -10.00
CA SER A 19 -16.21 25.41 -9.18
C SER A 19 -16.11 25.05 -7.69
N HIS A 20 -17.01 24.21 -7.14
CA HIS A 20 -16.98 23.82 -5.73
C HIS A 20 -15.87 22.79 -5.43
N ASP A 21 -15.67 21.80 -6.30
CA ASP A 21 -14.63 20.76 -6.09
C ASP A 21 -13.20 21.33 -6.09
N ARG A 22 -12.94 22.38 -6.88
CA ARG A 22 -11.62 23.01 -6.94
C ARG A 22 -11.29 23.85 -5.70
N CYS A 23 -12.31 24.42 -5.06
CA CYS A 23 -12.12 25.25 -3.86
C CYS A 23 -11.79 24.37 -2.63
N ASN A 24 -12.51 23.26 -2.48
CA ASN A 24 -12.27 22.29 -1.40
C ASN A 24 -10.90 21.61 -1.52
N THR A 25 -10.46 21.27 -2.74
CA THR A 25 -9.12 20.67 -2.94
C THR A 25 -7.97 21.62 -2.61
N TYR A 26 -8.14 22.93 -2.78
CA TYR A 26 -7.11 23.91 -2.40
C TYR A 26 -7.02 24.09 -0.89
N LYS A 27 -8.17 24.19 -0.21
CA LYS A 27 -8.24 24.27 1.26
C LYS A 27 -7.62 23.04 1.92
N ASP A 28 -7.94 21.84 1.43
CA ASP A 28 -7.37 20.59 1.94
C ASP A 28 -5.84 20.54 1.76
N LYS A 29 -5.30 21.04 0.64
CA LYS A 29 -3.86 21.08 0.41
C LYS A 29 -3.12 22.01 1.37
N LEU A 30 -3.67 23.20 1.61
CA LEU A 30 -3.09 24.14 2.57
C LEU A 30 -3.09 23.53 3.97
N TYR A 31 -4.21 22.95 4.37
CA TYR A 31 -4.37 22.35 5.67
C TYR A 31 -3.46 21.12 5.88
N ILE A 32 -3.27 20.28 4.86
CA ILE A 32 -2.28 19.18 4.92
C ILE A 32 -0.86 19.70 5.12
N THR A 33 -0.51 20.81 4.51
CA THR A 33 0.81 21.42 4.71
C THR A 33 1.01 21.79 6.18
N GLU A 34 -0.03 22.33 6.83
CA GLU A 34 -0.02 22.63 8.27
C GLU A 34 -0.02 21.36 9.14
N LEU A 35 -0.75 20.30 8.77
CA LEU A 35 -0.67 19.02 9.48
C LEU A 35 0.76 18.45 9.42
N LYS A 36 1.41 18.51 8.26
CA LYS A 36 2.78 18.03 8.06
C LYS A 36 3.79 18.81 8.94
N THR A 37 3.65 20.13 9.06
CA THR A 37 4.57 20.96 9.87
C THR A 37 4.47 20.68 11.37
N VAL A 38 3.39 20.05 11.83
CA VAL A 38 3.22 19.62 13.22
C VAL A 38 3.59 18.16 13.42
N LEU A 39 3.12 17.28 12.53
CA LEU A 39 3.29 15.84 12.64
C LEU A 39 4.75 15.42 12.66
N ILE A 40 5.53 15.86 11.68
CA ILE A 40 6.91 15.40 11.50
C ILE A 40 7.79 15.78 12.70
N PRO A 41 7.80 17.04 13.18
CA PRO A 41 8.58 17.38 14.38
C PRO A 41 8.18 16.59 15.63
N VAL A 42 6.88 16.28 15.80
CA VAL A 42 6.44 15.47 16.95
C VAL A 42 6.97 14.05 16.86
N LEU A 43 6.84 13.40 15.68
CA LEU A 43 7.38 12.05 15.45
C LEU A 43 8.90 12.01 15.62
N GLU A 44 9.63 12.97 15.07
CA GLU A 44 11.09 13.04 15.20
C GLU A 44 11.53 13.17 16.67
N ASN A 45 10.90 14.07 17.42
CA ASN A 45 11.21 14.28 18.83
C ASN A 45 10.89 13.03 19.67
N TRP A 46 9.77 12.38 19.38
CA TRP A 46 9.37 11.14 20.02
C TRP A 46 10.40 10.02 19.76
N ILE A 47 10.80 9.79 18.51
CA ILE A 47 11.82 8.78 18.17
C ILE A 47 13.18 9.08 18.82
N LYS A 48 13.63 10.34 18.78
CA LYS A 48 14.89 10.77 19.43
C LYS A 48 14.84 10.50 20.94
N HIS A 49 13.70 10.78 21.57
CA HIS A 49 13.51 10.51 22.98
C HIS A 49 13.52 9.01 23.29
N LEU A 50 12.85 8.18 22.48
CA LEU A 50 12.91 6.73 22.62
C LEU A 50 14.34 6.20 22.56
N TYR A 51 15.11 6.66 21.56
CA TYR A 51 16.52 6.30 21.40
C TYR A 51 17.35 6.66 22.65
N ASN A 52 17.23 7.91 23.12
CA ASN A 52 17.99 8.38 24.28
C ASN A 52 17.59 7.66 25.56
N SER A 53 16.29 7.45 25.79
CA SER A 53 15.77 6.73 26.97
C SER A 53 16.25 5.28 27.00
N ALA A 54 16.31 4.62 25.84
CA ALA A 54 16.88 3.27 25.77
C ALA A 54 18.36 3.25 26.11
N LYS A 55 19.12 4.18 25.53
CA LYS A 55 20.55 4.33 25.81
C LYS A 55 20.83 4.62 27.29
N GLU A 56 20.06 5.51 27.92
CA GLU A 56 20.16 5.83 29.35
C GLU A 56 19.84 4.61 30.24
N ALA A 57 18.89 3.78 29.83
CA ALA A 57 18.56 2.53 30.50
C ALA A 57 19.59 1.40 30.27
N GLY A 58 20.68 1.65 29.52
CA GLY A 58 21.65 0.63 29.13
C GLY A 58 21.08 -0.43 28.19
N LYS A 59 19.99 -0.10 27.49
CA LYS A 59 19.30 -0.99 26.54
C LYS A 59 19.58 -0.53 25.11
N THR A 60 19.63 -1.49 24.21
CA THR A 60 19.60 -1.24 22.76
C THR A 60 18.30 -1.79 22.21
N PHE A 61 17.73 -1.08 21.23
CA PHE A 61 16.68 -1.69 20.43
C PHE A 61 17.30 -2.81 19.59
N LYS A 62 16.62 -3.95 19.54
CA LYS A 62 17.00 -5.01 18.59
C LYS A 62 16.85 -4.47 17.18
N GLU A 63 17.68 -4.92 16.25
CA GLU A 63 17.59 -4.56 14.81
C GLU A 63 16.24 -4.94 14.17
N GLU A 64 15.47 -5.78 14.85
CA GLU A 64 14.12 -6.17 14.46
C GLU A 64 13.05 -5.14 14.85
N ILE A 65 13.37 -4.14 15.68
CA ILE A 65 12.41 -3.16 16.21
C ILE A 65 12.66 -1.79 15.57
N GLY A 66 11.61 -1.22 14.99
CA GLY A 66 11.67 0.04 14.26
C GLY A 66 10.34 0.78 14.26
N PHE A 67 10.22 1.74 13.36
CA PHE A 67 9.01 2.53 13.16
C PHE A 67 8.78 2.80 11.66
N GLY A 68 7.59 3.30 11.31
CA GLY A 68 7.26 3.59 9.92
C GLY A 68 7.99 4.83 9.40
N GLU A 69 8.72 4.71 8.31
CA GLU A 69 9.41 5.83 7.65
C GLU A 69 8.56 6.55 6.60
N TYR A 70 7.50 5.91 6.13
CA TYR A 70 6.63 6.48 5.11
C TYR A 70 5.31 6.93 5.71
N VAL A 71 5.05 8.23 5.64
CA VAL A 71 3.85 8.88 6.15
C VAL A 71 2.89 9.11 4.99
N LEU A 72 1.85 8.27 4.91
CA LEU A 72 0.82 8.39 3.89
C LEU A 72 -0.40 9.13 4.45
N ILE A 73 -0.70 10.30 3.89
CA ILE A 73 -1.86 11.11 4.24
C ILE A 73 -2.95 10.92 3.17
N ASN A 74 -3.98 10.15 3.51
CA ASN A 74 -5.17 9.96 2.69
C ASN A 74 -6.22 11.04 3.01
N ARG A 75 -6.66 11.76 1.98
CA ARG A 75 -7.77 12.72 2.06
C ARG A 75 -9.09 12.02 1.84
N LEU A 76 -9.70 11.52 2.92
CA LEU A 76 -11.02 10.89 2.92
C LEU A 76 -12.12 11.94 2.70
N GLU A 77 -13.38 11.52 2.64
CA GLU A 77 -14.51 12.44 2.46
C GLU A 77 -14.55 13.52 3.56
N ASN A 78 -14.64 13.11 4.83
CA ASN A 78 -14.76 14.00 6.00
C ASN A 78 -13.54 13.96 6.93
N HIS A 79 -12.52 13.16 6.60
CA HIS A 79 -11.36 12.91 7.46
C HIS A 79 -10.04 13.00 6.71
N PHE A 80 -8.97 13.16 7.47
CA PHE A 80 -7.62 12.77 7.06
C PHE A 80 -7.26 11.47 7.77
N SER A 81 -6.72 10.51 7.02
CA SER A 81 -6.05 9.34 7.60
C SER A 81 -4.55 9.45 7.37
N ILE A 82 -3.78 9.31 8.43
CA ILE A 82 -2.32 9.38 8.46
C ILE A 82 -1.82 7.98 8.82
N GLU A 83 -1.17 7.31 7.88
CA GLU A 83 -0.63 5.96 8.06
C GLU A 83 0.90 6.00 8.13
N LEU A 84 1.50 5.32 9.11
CA LEU A 84 2.94 5.14 9.21
C LEU A 84 3.34 3.75 8.68
N LEU A 85 3.79 3.70 7.44
CA LEU A 85 4.16 2.47 6.72
C LEU A 85 5.69 2.33 6.59
N GLY A 86 6.14 1.16 6.16
CA GLY A 86 7.56 0.85 5.96
C GLY A 86 8.27 0.62 7.29
N PHE A 87 9.61 0.63 7.28
CA PHE A 87 10.40 0.31 8.47
C PHE A 87 11.75 1.00 8.45
N GLN A 88 12.07 1.68 9.54
CA GLN A 88 13.43 2.12 9.82
C GLN A 88 13.78 1.90 11.29
N ASN A 89 15.07 1.72 11.55
CA ASN A 89 15.58 1.56 12.90
C ASN A 89 15.40 2.84 13.73
N ILE A 90 15.11 2.67 15.02
CA ILE A 90 15.06 3.78 15.97
C ILE A 90 16.45 4.43 16.06
N SER A 91 16.54 5.71 15.72
CA SER A 91 17.80 6.45 15.65
C SER A 91 17.65 7.90 16.11
N THR A 92 18.76 8.63 16.25
CA THR A 92 18.72 10.07 16.55
C THR A 92 18.33 10.93 15.35
N ASN A 93 18.36 10.36 14.14
CA ASN A 93 18.10 11.07 12.89
C ASN A 93 17.04 10.33 12.06
N PRO A 94 15.80 10.22 12.57
CA PRO A 94 14.71 9.60 11.83
C PRO A 94 14.45 10.35 10.52
N ILE A 95 14.16 9.61 9.45
CA ILE A 95 13.85 10.18 8.13
C ILE A 95 12.42 9.83 7.79
N PHE A 96 11.62 10.82 7.39
CA PHE A 96 10.25 10.60 6.96
C PHE A 96 10.06 10.97 5.50
N VAL A 97 9.53 10.03 4.72
CA VAL A 97 9.01 10.29 3.37
C VAL A 97 7.51 10.53 3.49
N VAL A 98 7.04 11.71 3.08
CA VAL A 98 5.64 12.10 3.28
C VAL A 98 4.93 12.24 1.94
N GLU A 99 3.78 11.58 1.81
CA GLU A 99 2.93 11.65 0.63
C GLU A 99 1.50 12.01 0.99
N ASP A 100 0.85 12.82 0.16
CA ASP A 100 -0.58 13.07 0.24
C ASP A 100 -1.31 12.53 -0.98
N LYS A 101 -2.37 11.75 -0.73
CA LYS A 101 -3.20 11.17 -1.79
C LYS A 101 -4.66 11.61 -1.66
N PRO A 102 -5.31 12.02 -2.77
CA PRO A 102 -6.75 12.20 -2.77
C PRO A 102 -7.43 10.82 -2.66
N ASN A 103 -8.37 10.66 -1.75
CA ASN A 103 -9.13 9.41 -1.61
C ASN A 103 -10.60 9.70 -1.29
N THR A 104 -11.49 9.63 -2.26
CA THR A 104 -12.90 10.01 -2.06
C THR A 104 -13.72 8.96 -1.30
N SER A 105 -13.08 7.96 -0.67
CA SER A 105 -13.80 7.00 0.17
C SER A 105 -14.26 7.63 1.48
N ASP A 106 -15.36 7.13 2.00
CA ASP A 106 -15.77 7.39 3.38
C ASP A 106 -14.85 6.67 4.39
N LEU A 107 -15.00 7.04 5.66
CA LEU A 107 -14.20 6.54 6.78
C LEU A 107 -14.29 5.02 6.94
N ASN A 108 -15.49 4.46 6.88
CA ASN A 108 -15.71 3.04 7.14
C ASN A 108 -15.23 2.18 5.99
N PHE A 109 -15.41 2.63 4.74
CA PHE A 109 -14.82 1.98 3.58
C PHE A 109 -13.30 1.90 3.71
N PHE A 110 -12.67 2.99 4.15
CA PHE A 110 -11.22 3.05 4.33
C PHE A 110 -10.72 2.10 5.45
N ILE A 111 -11.28 2.22 6.66
CA ILE A 111 -10.85 1.41 7.82
C ILE A 111 -11.11 -0.08 7.59
N ASN A 112 -12.25 -0.43 7.00
CA ASN A 112 -12.60 -1.84 6.77
C ASN A 112 -12.00 -2.39 5.48
N GLY A 113 -11.08 -1.66 4.84
CA GLY A 113 -10.30 -2.20 3.76
C GLY A 113 -11.04 -2.33 2.43
N GLY A 114 -11.70 -1.25 2.02
CA GLY A 114 -12.28 -1.13 0.68
C GLY A 114 -13.59 -1.88 0.46
N LYS A 115 -14.25 -2.33 1.53
CA LYS A 115 -15.58 -2.95 1.44
C LYS A 115 -16.67 -1.89 1.64
N LYS A 116 -17.57 -1.76 0.67
CA LYS A 116 -18.79 -0.96 0.83
C LYS A 116 -19.84 -1.81 1.54
N PHE A 117 -20.45 -1.24 2.57
CA PHE A 117 -21.63 -1.79 3.23
C PHE A 117 -22.78 -0.86 2.84
N GLU A 118 -23.68 -1.33 1.98
CA GLU A 118 -24.70 -0.48 1.33
C GLU A 118 -25.71 0.11 2.32
N GLU A 119 -25.96 -0.57 3.45
CA GLU A 119 -26.80 -0.07 4.54
C GLU A 119 -26.18 -0.47 5.89
N TYR A 120 -25.72 0.51 6.68
CA TYR A 120 -25.24 0.26 8.05
C TYR A 120 -26.38 -0.01 9.05
N ASN A 121 -27.63 0.22 8.65
CA ASN A 121 -28.80 0.05 9.51
C ASN A 121 -29.02 -1.44 9.80
N GLY A 122 -28.74 -1.86 11.03
CA GLY A 122 -28.98 -3.22 11.51
C GLY A 122 -27.79 -4.16 11.40
N LEU A 123 -26.66 -3.72 10.84
CA LEU A 123 -25.42 -4.50 10.88
C LEU A 123 -24.83 -4.48 12.29
N LYS A 124 -24.27 -5.60 12.74
CA LYS A 124 -23.61 -5.72 14.03
C LYS A 124 -22.09 -5.50 13.88
N PRO A 125 -21.55 -4.33 14.28
CA PRO A 125 -20.11 -4.13 14.32
C PRO A 125 -19.49 -4.85 15.53
N ILE A 126 -18.22 -5.25 15.44
CA ILE A 126 -17.42 -5.63 16.63
C ILE A 126 -17.12 -4.37 17.44
N ILE A 127 -16.72 -3.30 16.75
CA ILE A 127 -16.40 -2.02 17.37
C ILE A 127 -17.37 -0.96 16.83
N ASP A 128 -18.28 -0.54 17.69
CA ASP A 128 -19.20 0.57 17.45
C ASP A 128 -18.65 1.88 18.03
N GLY A 129 -18.12 2.72 17.14
CA GLY A 129 -17.60 4.04 17.43
C GLY A 129 -18.62 5.16 17.21
N THR A 130 -19.92 4.89 17.22
CA THR A 130 -20.98 5.93 17.13
C THR A 130 -20.93 6.98 18.24
N ASN A 131 -20.19 6.75 19.32
CA ASN A 131 -19.94 7.76 20.35
C ASN A 131 -18.64 8.56 20.12
N ALA A 132 -17.94 8.34 19.00
CA ALA A 132 -16.62 8.92 18.71
C ALA A 132 -16.62 10.41 18.35
N HIS A 133 -17.51 11.21 18.96
CA HIS A 133 -17.73 12.63 18.67
C HIS A 133 -17.08 13.59 19.67
N ASN A 134 -16.49 13.06 20.73
CA ASN A 134 -15.81 13.89 21.71
C ASN A 134 -14.40 14.25 21.20
N LEU A 135 -14.13 15.54 20.99
CA LEU A 135 -12.82 16.04 20.54
C LEU A 135 -11.71 15.86 21.59
N ASP A 136 -12.07 15.70 22.86
CA ASP A 136 -11.12 15.55 23.97
C ASP A 136 -10.80 14.07 24.28
N ALA A 137 -11.60 13.16 23.74
CA ALA A 137 -11.38 11.71 23.84
C ALA A 137 -10.55 11.21 22.65
N VAL A 138 -9.67 10.24 22.92
CA VAL A 138 -8.94 9.50 21.88
C VAL A 138 -9.45 8.08 21.88
N TYR A 139 -10.04 7.66 20.76
CA TYR A 139 -10.48 6.28 20.58
C TYR A 139 -9.31 5.45 20.09
N SER A 140 -8.64 4.78 21.01
CA SER A 140 -7.43 4.00 20.76
C SER A 140 -7.73 2.51 20.76
N PHE A 141 -7.33 1.82 19.69
CA PHE A 141 -7.40 0.37 19.57
C PHE A 141 -5.98 -0.16 19.33
N ALA A 142 -5.58 -1.17 20.11
CA ALA A 142 -4.25 -1.76 20.04
C ALA A 142 -4.29 -3.29 20.07
N ASP A 143 -3.40 -3.91 19.30
CA ASP A 143 -3.11 -5.35 19.34
C ASP A 143 -4.33 -6.25 19.09
N LEU A 144 -5.17 -5.89 18.11
CA LEU A 144 -6.37 -6.64 17.73
C LEU A 144 -6.20 -7.37 16.40
N LEU A 145 -6.64 -8.63 16.38
CA LEU A 145 -6.95 -9.36 15.15
C LEU A 145 -8.46 -9.58 15.10
N MET A 146 -9.10 -9.07 14.04
CA MET A 146 -10.55 -9.15 13.82
C MET A 146 -10.83 -10.03 12.61
N SER A 147 -11.75 -10.99 12.76
CA SER A 147 -12.18 -11.88 11.68
C SER A 147 -13.69 -11.78 11.49
N VAL A 148 -14.15 -11.57 10.25
CA VAL A 148 -15.58 -11.38 9.89
C VAL A 148 -16.20 -12.67 9.31
N SER A 149 -15.78 -13.84 9.79
CA SER A 149 -16.42 -15.14 9.48
C SER A 149 -15.80 -16.29 10.30
N LYS A 150 -16.44 -17.48 10.24
CA LYS A 150 -15.92 -18.75 10.81
C LYS A 150 -14.66 -19.21 10.09
N ILE A 151 -13.55 -18.54 10.38
CA ILE A 151 -12.28 -18.76 9.72
C ILE A 151 -11.31 -19.33 10.74
N GLU A 152 -11.23 -20.66 10.77
CA GLU A 152 -10.13 -21.37 11.43
C GLU A 152 -8.99 -21.55 10.40
N ASN A 153 -9.31 -22.02 9.19
CA ASN A 153 -8.29 -22.37 8.19
C ASN A 153 -7.60 -21.18 7.48
N VAL A 154 -8.24 -20.01 7.37
CA VAL A 154 -7.66 -18.87 6.60
C VAL A 154 -6.73 -18.03 7.48
N LEU A 155 -6.90 -18.06 8.80
CA LEU A 155 -5.94 -17.44 9.71
C LEU A 155 -4.59 -18.13 9.56
N ASP A 156 -4.56 -19.46 9.46
CA ASP A 156 -3.32 -20.21 9.26
C ASP A 156 -2.70 -19.97 7.86
N VAL A 157 -3.52 -19.76 6.83
CA VAL A 157 -3.05 -19.52 5.45
C VAL A 157 -2.54 -18.08 5.25
N LEU A 158 -3.17 -17.09 5.88
CA LEU A 158 -2.81 -15.68 5.68
C LEU A 158 -1.89 -15.15 6.79
N PHE A 159 -1.90 -15.74 7.99
CA PHE A 159 -1.24 -15.24 9.21
C PHE A 159 -0.50 -16.33 9.99
N ASP A 160 0.74 -16.59 9.60
CA ASP A 160 1.66 -17.44 10.39
C ASP A 160 1.95 -16.83 11.79
N ASP A 161 1.68 -15.53 11.95
CA ASP A 161 1.94 -14.74 13.16
C ASP A 161 0.71 -14.60 14.09
N VAL A 162 -0.36 -15.37 13.90
CA VAL A 162 -1.55 -15.34 14.81
C VAL A 162 -1.15 -15.49 16.27
N SER A 163 -0.13 -16.31 16.54
CA SER A 163 0.43 -16.52 17.87
C SER A 163 0.96 -15.23 18.53
N LYS A 164 1.40 -14.23 17.74
CA LYS A 164 1.92 -12.94 18.25
C LYS A 164 0.82 -12.05 18.83
N TYR A 165 -0.45 -12.29 18.47
CA TYR A 165 -1.59 -11.54 19.01
C TYR A 165 -2.04 -12.09 20.38
N GLY A 166 -1.53 -13.24 20.83
CA GLY A 166 -1.79 -13.81 22.16
C GLY A 166 -3.29 -13.83 22.50
N ASN A 167 -3.67 -13.18 23.61
CA ASN A 167 -5.06 -13.07 24.07
C ASN A 167 -5.84 -11.90 23.43
N GLY A 168 -5.22 -11.09 22.55
CA GLY A 168 -5.85 -9.94 21.86
C GLY A 168 -6.66 -10.31 20.61
N LEU A 169 -6.81 -11.62 20.37
CA LEU A 169 -7.59 -12.15 19.27
C LEU A 169 -9.09 -12.02 19.57
N ILE A 170 -9.78 -11.15 18.81
CA ILE A 170 -11.24 -11.05 18.86
C ILE A 170 -11.81 -11.78 17.64
N LYS A 171 -12.28 -13.00 17.89
CA LYS A 171 -13.02 -13.82 16.92
C LYS A 171 -14.51 -13.66 17.19
N GLU A 172 -15.19 -12.87 16.39
CA GLU A 172 -16.64 -12.73 16.48
C GLU A 172 -17.27 -12.88 15.10
N ASP A 173 -18.37 -13.64 15.01
CA ASP A 173 -19.26 -13.56 13.87
C ASP A 173 -19.91 -12.16 13.89
N CYS A 174 -19.47 -11.29 12.98
CA CYS A 174 -19.98 -9.94 12.83
C CYS A 174 -20.25 -9.61 11.36
N ASP A 175 -21.04 -8.58 11.11
CA ASP A 175 -21.27 -8.09 9.75
C ASP A 175 -20.15 -7.14 9.30
N LEU A 176 -19.58 -6.39 10.25
CA LEU A 176 -18.47 -5.47 10.02
C LEU A 176 -17.51 -5.37 11.21
N PRO A 177 -16.21 -5.12 10.97
CA PRO A 177 -15.25 -4.90 12.04
C PRO A 177 -15.49 -3.58 12.79
N PHE A 178 -15.44 -2.46 12.07
CA PHE A 178 -15.53 -1.11 12.63
C PHE A 178 -16.70 -0.33 12.04
N HIS A 179 -17.45 0.35 12.89
CA HIS A 179 -18.44 1.35 12.48
C HIS A 179 -18.19 2.69 13.16
N PHE A 180 -17.99 3.74 12.37
CA PHE A 180 -17.83 5.11 12.84
C PHE A 180 -18.74 6.05 12.06
N LEU A 181 -19.28 7.06 12.74
CA LEU A 181 -20.10 8.10 12.09
C LEU A 181 -19.21 9.13 11.37
N SER A 182 -19.77 9.83 10.38
CA SER A 182 -19.03 10.81 9.56
C SER A 182 -18.49 12.00 10.35
N ASN A 183 -19.09 12.32 11.50
CA ASN A 183 -18.65 13.35 12.44
C ASN A 183 -17.73 12.80 13.55
N SER A 184 -17.18 11.60 13.39
CA SER A 184 -16.18 11.06 14.34
C SER A 184 -14.94 11.95 14.35
N THR A 185 -14.40 12.27 15.53
CA THR A 185 -13.43 13.34 15.70
C THR A 185 -12.01 12.89 15.48
N ASN A 186 -11.56 11.92 16.25
CA ASN A 186 -10.23 11.35 16.16
C ASN A 186 -10.22 9.88 16.58
N ILE A 187 -9.59 9.03 15.76
CA ILE A 187 -9.48 7.59 15.95
C ILE A 187 -8.01 7.23 15.79
N PHE A 188 -7.53 6.35 16.66
CA PHE A 188 -6.18 5.85 16.65
C PHE A 188 -6.17 4.33 16.60
N LEU A 189 -5.58 3.78 15.55
CA LEU A 189 -5.41 2.33 15.36
C LEU A 189 -3.93 2.01 15.42
N ASN A 190 -3.53 1.12 16.33
CA ASN A 190 -2.17 0.65 16.46
C ASN A 190 -2.13 -0.86 16.42
N ASN A 191 -1.28 -1.43 15.57
CA ASN A 191 -1.15 -2.87 15.47
C ASN A 191 -2.50 -3.62 15.27
N ILE A 192 -3.40 -3.08 14.44
CA ILE A 192 -4.68 -3.73 14.11
C ILE A 192 -4.57 -4.52 12.80
N ALA A 193 -5.10 -5.73 12.78
CA ALA A 193 -5.27 -6.55 11.58
C ALA A 193 -6.75 -6.95 11.43
N ILE A 194 -7.29 -6.77 10.23
CA ILE A 194 -8.67 -7.08 9.89
C ILE A 194 -8.67 -8.06 8.74
N VAL A 195 -9.31 -9.20 8.94
CA VAL A 195 -9.48 -10.24 7.93
C VAL A 195 -10.97 -10.45 7.70
N SER A 196 -11.40 -10.47 6.46
CA SER A 196 -12.78 -10.82 6.14
C SER A 196 -12.84 -11.76 4.94
N GLN A 197 -13.89 -12.58 4.89
CA GLN A 197 -14.23 -13.35 3.70
C GLN A 197 -15.71 -13.12 3.38
N VAL A 198 -15.99 -12.80 2.13
CA VAL A 198 -17.34 -12.54 1.63
C VAL A 198 -17.45 -13.21 0.28
N ASP A 199 -18.42 -14.10 0.10
CA ASP A 199 -18.65 -14.82 -1.16
C ASP A 199 -17.39 -15.51 -1.71
N GLY A 200 -16.57 -16.06 -0.82
CA GLY A 200 -15.31 -16.73 -1.18
C GLY A 200 -14.12 -15.78 -1.41
N VAL A 201 -14.35 -14.46 -1.46
CA VAL A 201 -13.30 -13.45 -1.65
C VAL A 201 -12.77 -12.97 -0.31
N TYR A 202 -11.46 -13.03 -0.14
CA TYR A 202 -10.76 -12.57 1.04
C TYR A 202 -10.41 -11.09 0.96
N SER A 203 -10.51 -10.37 2.08
CA SER A 203 -9.88 -9.07 2.25
C SER A 203 -8.99 -9.08 3.48
N PHE A 204 -7.90 -8.34 3.41
CA PHE A 204 -7.00 -8.18 4.53
C PHE A 204 -6.54 -6.74 4.65
N ARG A 205 -6.82 -6.08 5.78
CA ARG A 205 -6.35 -4.73 6.10
C ARG A 205 -5.47 -4.75 7.34
N ARG A 206 -4.32 -4.08 7.22
CA ARG A 206 -3.40 -3.84 8.31
C ARG A 206 -3.34 -2.34 8.63
N HIS A 207 -3.60 -1.99 9.88
CA HIS A 207 -3.32 -0.67 10.43
C HIS A 207 -2.19 -0.79 11.45
N ALA A 208 -0.94 -0.68 10.98
CA ALA A 208 0.24 -0.75 11.84
C ALA A 208 0.27 0.45 12.80
N THR A 209 0.14 1.66 12.26
CA THR A 209 -0.16 2.87 13.03
C THR A 209 -0.93 3.82 12.13
N THR A 210 -2.19 4.07 12.47
CA THR A 210 -3.10 4.92 11.71
C THR A 210 -3.74 5.94 12.64
N ILE A 211 -3.57 7.22 12.33
CA ILE A 211 -4.21 8.34 13.02
C ILE A 211 -5.25 8.90 12.07
N ILE A 212 -6.51 8.93 12.50
CA ILE A 212 -7.60 9.46 11.71
C ILE A 212 -8.15 10.67 12.44
N VAL A 213 -8.32 11.77 11.74
CA VAL A 213 -8.84 13.02 12.29
C VAL A 213 -9.88 13.63 11.36
N HIS A 214 -10.93 14.22 11.93
CA HIS A 214 -11.91 14.97 11.16
C HIS A 214 -11.25 16.17 10.49
N LYS A 215 -11.70 16.55 9.29
CA LYS A 215 -11.14 17.68 8.53
C LYS A 215 -11.25 19.03 9.23
N GLU A 216 -12.14 19.14 10.20
CA GLU A 216 -12.34 20.36 11.02
C GLU A 216 -11.48 20.42 12.27
N ILE A 217 -10.56 19.47 12.50
CA ILE A 217 -9.62 19.56 13.61
C ILE A 217 -8.82 20.88 13.50
N THR A 218 -8.43 21.49 14.61
CA THR A 218 -7.52 22.66 14.57
C THR A 218 -6.09 22.19 14.76
N ILE A 219 -5.11 23.00 14.36
CA ILE A 219 -3.70 22.68 14.52
C ILE A 219 -3.30 22.51 15.99
N GLU A 220 -3.88 23.31 16.88
CA GLU A 220 -3.66 23.21 18.33
C GLU A 220 -4.22 21.89 18.87
N LYS A 221 -5.43 21.51 18.46
CA LYS A 221 -6.05 20.23 18.85
C LYS A 221 -5.30 19.04 18.28
N PHE A 222 -4.85 19.13 17.03
CA PHE A 222 -4.04 18.08 16.41
C PHE A 222 -2.70 17.90 17.13
N ARG A 223 -2.02 19.01 17.46
CA ARG A 223 -0.79 18.97 18.27
C ARG A 223 -1.04 18.35 19.64
N ALA A 224 -2.12 18.73 20.32
CA ALA A 224 -2.49 18.16 21.61
C ALA A 224 -2.76 16.64 21.51
N LEU A 225 -3.46 16.20 20.46
CA LEU A 225 -3.68 14.79 20.14
C LEU A 225 -2.36 14.04 19.95
N LEU A 226 -1.47 14.55 19.10
CA LEU A 226 -0.18 13.90 18.85
C LEU A 226 0.68 13.82 20.11
N ASN A 227 0.73 14.89 20.91
CA ASN A 227 1.44 14.89 22.18
C ASN A 227 0.86 13.88 23.18
N LYS A 228 -0.45 13.61 23.12
CA LYS A 228 -1.12 12.59 23.95
C LYS A 228 -0.83 11.16 23.44
N LEU A 229 -0.84 10.96 22.12
CA LEU A 229 -0.56 9.66 21.50
C LEU A 229 0.90 9.23 21.65
N PHE A 230 1.80 10.20 21.50
CA PHE A 230 3.25 10.00 21.56
C PHE A 230 3.83 10.59 22.85
N ASP A 231 3.05 10.59 23.94
CA ASP A 231 3.50 11.14 25.22
C ASP A 231 4.69 10.36 25.76
N ILE A 232 5.79 11.08 25.92
CA ILE A 232 7.08 10.58 26.35
C ILE A 232 7.16 10.37 27.87
N LYS A 233 6.26 10.98 28.66
CA LYS A 233 6.39 11.02 30.14
C LYS A 233 6.12 9.68 30.84
N HIS A 234 5.48 8.74 30.15
CA HIS A 234 5.10 7.44 30.70
C HIS A 234 5.68 6.26 29.90
N TYR A 235 6.78 6.48 29.19
CA TYR A 235 7.40 5.44 28.38
C TYR A 235 8.02 4.35 29.26
N ASP A 236 7.42 3.17 29.21
CA ASP A 236 7.97 1.94 29.75
C ASP A 236 8.68 1.17 28.64
N ILE A 237 10.01 1.14 28.70
CA ILE A 237 10.87 0.44 27.75
C ILE A 237 10.65 -1.08 27.72
N THR A 238 9.84 -1.64 28.63
CA THR A 238 9.47 -3.06 28.63
C THR A 238 8.21 -3.37 27.82
N LYS A 239 7.47 -2.35 27.37
CA LYS A 239 6.26 -2.50 26.55
C LYS A 239 6.51 -2.00 25.13
N SER A 240 5.88 -2.61 24.13
CA SER A 240 5.94 -2.09 22.75
C SER A 240 5.21 -0.75 22.70
N PRO A 241 5.90 0.37 22.47
CA PRO A 241 5.22 1.66 22.46
C PRO A 241 4.41 1.85 21.17
N VAL A 242 3.48 2.79 21.22
CA VAL A 242 2.71 3.28 20.06
C VAL A 242 3.64 3.58 18.89
N GLY A 243 3.34 3.13 17.68
CA GLY A 243 4.18 3.45 16.51
C GLY A 243 5.39 2.54 16.30
N ILE A 244 5.76 1.72 17.28
CA ILE A 244 6.87 0.77 17.15
C ILE A 244 6.37 -0.55 16.59
N LYS A 245 7.14 -1.06 15.62
CA LYS A 245 6.84 -2.25 14.83
C LYS A 245 8.03 -3.20 14.81
N PHE A 246 7.72 -4.48 14.67
CA PHE A 246 8.72 -5.50 14.32
C PHE A 246 8.92 -5.53 12.81
N ARG A 247 10.13 -5.85 12.34
CA ARG A 247 10.44 -5.99 10.91
C ARG A 247 9.50 -7.00 10.22
N SER A 248 9.08 -8.06 10.93
CA SER A 248 8.10 -9.02 10.41
C SER A 248 6.74 -8.39 10.06
N GLN A 249 6.39 -7.24 10.65
CA GLN A 249 5.14 -6.54 10.35
C GLN A 249 5.12 -5.89 8.96
N ILE A 250 6.29 -5.68 8.33
CA ILE A 250 6.42 -5.21 6.94
C ILE A 250 5.68 -6.15 5.99
N ILE A 251 5.79 -7.46 6.23
CA ILE A 251 5.16 -8.50 5.41
C ILE A 251 3.63 -8.34 5.46
N SER A 252 3.08 -8.05 6.64
CA SER A 252 1.65 -7.78 6.79
C SER A 252 1.23 -6.46 6.14
N GLU A 253 2.08 -5.44 6.13
CA GLU A 253 1.78 -4.18 5.42
C GLU A 253 1.74 -4.41 3.90
N LEU A 254 2.70 -5.13 3.33
CA LEU A 254 2.71 -5.51 1.91
C LEU A 254 1.48 -6.33 1.53
N LYS A 255 1.16 -7.37 2.33
CA LYS A 255 -0.07 -8.16 2.15
C LYS A 255 -1.29 -7.23 2.17
N SER A 256 -1.41 -6.31 3.12
CA SER A 256 -2.52 -5.38 3.17
C SER A 256 -2.64 -4.57 1.87
N LEU A 257 -1.54 -3.97 1.39
CA LEU A 257 -1.54 -3.22 0.13
C LEU A 257 -2.00 -4.07 -1.06
N ALA A 258 -1.63 -5.35 -1.12
CA ALA A 258 -2.04 -6.25 -2.19
C ALA A 258 -3.53 -6.62 -2.18
N TYR A 259 -4.23 -6.49 -1.05
CA TYR A 259 -5.66 -6.80 -0.92
C TYR A 259 -6.55 -5.56 -0.96
N HIS A 260 -5.95 -4.36 -1.02
CA HIS A 260 -6.69 -3.09 -1.09
C HIS A 260 -6.61 -2.45 -2.46
N LYS A 261 -7.63 -1.66 -2.76
CA LYS A 261 -7.61 -0.77 -3.91
C LYS A 261 -6.65 0.40 -3.63
N VAL A 262 -5.38 0.17 -3.89
CA VAL A 262 -4.31 1.18 -3.89
C VAL A 262 -3.80 1.39 -5.32
N ASP A 263 -3.13 2.52 -5.55
CA ASP A 263 -2.42 2.71 -6.82
C ASP A 263 -1.16 1.83 -6.87
N GLU A 264 -0.77 1.40 -8.07
CA GLU A 264 0.47 0.63 -8.32
C GLU A 264 1.71 1.34 -7.75
N THR A 265 1.74 2.68 -7.85
CA THR A 265 2.80 3.52 -7.30
C THR A 265 2.95 3.45 -5.78
N ALA A 266 1.89 3.11 -5.03
CA ALA A 266 2.00 2.92 -3.59
C ALA A 266 2.75 1.62 -3.25
N ILE A 267 2.50 0.55 -4.02
CA ILE A 267 3.18 -0.73 -3.83
C ILE A 267 4.65 -0.62 -4.27
N ASP A 268 4.91 -0.01 -5.42
CA ASP A 268 6.27 0.25 -5.90
C ASP A 268 7.09 1.03 -4.86
N LYS A 269 6.57 2.17 -4.37
CA LYS A 269 7.22 2.94 -3.31
C LYS A 269 7.45 2.12 -2.05
N PHE A 270 6.47 1.33 -1.61
CA PHE A 270 6.63 0.47 -0.44
C PHE A 270 7.77 -0.55 -0.66
N ILE A 271 7.83 -1.20 -1.82
CA ILE A 271 8.88 -2.16 -2.16
C ILE A 271 10.25 -1.48 -2.23
N GLN A 272 10.34 -0.25 -2.74
CA GLN A 272 11.59 0.52 -2.75
C GLN A 272 12.15 0.74 -1.33
N LEU A 273 11.29 0.96 -0.33
CA LEU A 273 11.70 1.10 1.08
C LEU A 273 12.33 -0.18 1.64
N ILE A 274 11.93 -1.34 1.12
CA ILE A 274 12.41 -2.65 1.56
C ILE A 274 13.25 -3.35 0.49
N SER A 275 13.84 -2.58 -0.43
CA SER A 275 14.47 -3.08 -1.66
C SER A 275 15.59 -4.09 -1.43
N GLU A 276 16.35 -3.97 -0.34
CA GLU A 276 17.39 -4.93 0.04
C GLU A 276 16.80 -6.28 0.45
N ASP A 277 15.80 -6.29 1.34
CA ASP A 277 15.12 -7.51 1.79
C ASP A 277 14.37 -8.15 0.63
N PHE A 278 13.74 -7.32 -0.20
CA PHE A 278 13.04 -7.72 -1.41
C PHE A 278 13.97 -8.43 -2.41
N ALA A 279 15.14 -7.85 -2.70
CA ALA A 279 16.13 -8.47 -3.59
C ALA A 279 16.61 -9.81 -3.04
N LYS A 280 16.99 -9.85 -1.75
CA LYS A 280 17.47 -11.07 -1.09
C LYS A 280 16.41 -12.18 -1.06
N ALA A 281 15.16 -11.84 -0.75
CA ALA A 281 14.05 -12.79 -0.74
C ALA A 281 13.82 -13.45 -2.11
N LEU A 282 14.09 -12.72 -3.19
CA LEU A 282 14.02 -13.23 -4.56
C LEU A 282 15.32 -13.92 -5.03
N GLY A 283 16.36 -13.97 -4.19
CA GLY A 283 17.65 -14.60 -4.51
C GLY A 283 18.64 -13.72 -5.27
N TYR A 284 18.51 -12.39 -5.17
CA TYR A 284 19.37 -11.41 -5.84
C TYR A 284 20.27 -10.68 -4.83
N ILE A 285 21.42 -10.17 -5.31
CA ILE A 285 22.36 -9.39 -4.49
C ILE A 285 21.77 -8.04 -4.13
N SER A 286 21.23 -7.35 -5.15
CA SER A 286 20.71 -6.00 -5.03
C SER A 286 19.61 -5.75 -6.05
N SER A 287 18.94 -4.61 -5.94
CA SER A 287 17.99 -4.13 -6.95
C SER A 287 18.23 -2.66 -7.25
N LYS A 288 17.97 -2.25 -8.50
CA LYS A 288 18.00 -0.85 -8.95
C LYS A 288 16.61 -0.47 -9.45
N SER A 289 15.98 0.52 -8.81
CA SER A 289 14.70 1.07 -9.22
C SER A 289 14.87 2.36 -10.04
N ASN A 290 13.77 2.86 -10.62
CA ASN A 290 13.73 4.14 -11.36
C ASN A 290 14.72 4.23 -12.54
N VAL A 291 15.06 3.08 -13.13
CA VAL A 291 16.00 2.98 -14.26
C VAL A 291 15.33 3.46 -15.53
N ARG A 292 15.86 4.50 -16.17
CA ARG A 292 15.34 5.03 -17.45
C ARG A 292 16.20 4.56 -18.63
N LEU A 293 15.69 3.60 -19.37
CA LEU A 293 16.34 2.99 -20.52
C LEU A 293 16.03 3.80 -21.80
N GLU A 294 16.99 4.60 -22.29
CA GLU A 294 16.83 5.37 -23.51
C GLU A 294 16.83 4.46 -24.74
N ILE A 295 15.79 4.54 -25.57
CA ILE A 295 15.68 3.78 -26.83
C ILE A 295 16.53 4.46 -27.90
N LYS A 296 17.50 3.74 -28.46
CA LYS A 296 18.45 4.24 -29.48
C LYS A 296 18.03 3.98 -30.92
N GLU A 297 16.92 3.28 -31.12
CA GLU A 297 16.46 2.88 -32.44
C GLU A 297 16.28 4.08 -33.40
N THR A 298 16.97 4.01 -34.54
CA THR A 298 17.22 5.14 -35.46
C THR A 298 16.11 5.42 -36.48
N SER A 299 14.94 4.76 -36.40
CA SER A 299 14.00 4.68 -37.54
C SER A 299 12.69 5.47 -37.43
N LYS A 300 12.48 6.32 -36.41
CA LYS A 300 11.33 7.23 -36.40
C LYS A 300 11.77 8.68 -36.27
N SER A 301 11.29 9.50 -37.22
CA SER A 301 11.55 10.93 -37.40
C SER A 301 10.97 11.82 -36.28
N GLY A 302 10.96 11.35 -35.03
CA GLY A 302 10.54 12.11 -33.86
C GLY A 302 11.75 12.74 -33.18
N THR A 303 11.68 14.04 -32.89
CA THR A 303 12.70 14.77 -32.15
C THR A 303 12.73 14.47 -30.64
N GLU A 304 11.83 13.62 -30.15
CA GLU A 304 11.70 13.31 -28.73
C GLU A 304 12.34 11.96 -28.35
N LYS A 305 13.19 11.99 -27.32
CA LYS A 305 13.78 10.78 -26.73
C LYS A 305 12.70 9.91 -26.10
N GLN A 306 12.68 8.63 -26.46
CA GLN A 306 11.79 7.64 -25.86
C GLN A 306 12.53 6.82 -24.81
N PHE A 307 11.82 6.45 -23.75
CA PHE A 307 12.37 5.69 -22.64
C PHE A 307 11.47 4.52 -22.29
N LEU A 308 12.09 3.43 -21.86
CA LEU A 308 11.44 2.36 -21.10
C LEU A 308 11.87 2.48 -19.63
N THR A 309 10.97 2.18 -18.71
CA THR A 309 11.26 2.21 -17.27
C THR A 309 10.77 0.91 -16.67
N PRO A 310 11.63 -0.11 -16.46
CA PRO A 310 11.29 -1.22 -15.59
C PRO A 310 11.19 -0.73 -14.15
N ASP A 311 10.35 -1.39 -13.34
CA ASP A 311 10.25 -1.05 -11.91
C ASP A 311 11.57 -1.38 -11.20
N PHE A 312 12.14 -2.57 -11.49
CA PHE A 312 13.42 -2.98 -10.93
C PHE A 312 14.31 -3.73 -11.92
N MET A 313 15.61 -3.47 -11.82
CA MET A 313 16.68 -4.30 -12.37
C MET A 313 17.29 -5.09 -11.21
N MET A 314 17.26 -6.42 -11.28
CA MET A 314 17.64 -7.32 -10.18
C MET A 314 19.04 -7.90 -10.43
N GLU A 315 20.00 -7.59 -9.57
CA GLU A 315 21.40 -7.95 -9.77
C GLU A 315 21.70 -9.38 -9.33
N LYS A 316 22.24 -10.20 -10.24
CA LYS A 316 22.70 -11.56 -9.98
C LYS A 316 24.14 -11.57 -9.46
N GLU A 317 24.58 -12.73 -8.96
CA GLU A 317 25.95 -12.95 -8.48
C GLU A 317 27.03 -12.76 -9.56
N ASP A 318 26.69 -13.00 -10.83
CA ASP A 318 27.60 -12.81 -11.96
C ASP A 318 27.74 -11.34 -12.41
N GLY A 319 27.04 -10.40 -11.76
CA GLY A 319 27.03 -8.98 -12.09
C GLY A 319 26.13 -8.60 -13.27
N THR A 320 25.36 -9.55 -13.82
CA THR A 320 24.30 -9.27 -14.81
C THR A 320 22.93 -9.13 -14.15
N TYR A 321 21.97 -8.59 -14.89
CA TYR A 321 20.66 -8.20 -14.34
C TYR A 321 19.50 -8.98 -14.95
N ASP A 322 18.60 -9.43 -14.10
CA ASP A 322 17.23 -9.81 -14.45
C ASP A 322 16.30 -8.58 -14.36
N ILE A 323 15.10 -8.69 -14.92
CA ILE A 323 14.19 -7.56 -15.09
C ILE A 323 12.86 -7.86 -14.41
N LEU A 324 12.39 -6.93 -13.58
CA LEU A 324 11.18 -7.10 -12.78
C LEU A 324 10.21 -5.94 -12.97
N ASP A 325 8.93 -6.28 -13.10
CA ASP A 325 7.83 -5.33 -13.20
C ASP A 325 6.71 -5.72 -12.22
N LEU A 326 6.21 -4.73 -11.50
CA LEU A 326 5.15 -4.81 -10.52
C LEU A 326 3.83 -4.41 -11.16
N LYS A 327 2.76 -5.02 -10.66
CA LYS A 327 1.39 -4.73 -11.05
C LYS A 327 0.50 -4.71 -9.80
N LEU A 328 -0.74 -4.26 -9.92
CA LEU A 328 -1.70 -4.26 -8.82
C LEU A 328 -1.90 -5.65 -8.23
N GLY A 329 -1.99 -5.73 -6.90
CA GLY A 329 -2.35 -6.98 -6.21
C GLY A 329 -3.85 -7.28 -6.28
N LEU A 330 -4.69 -6.26 -6.09
CA LEU A 330 -6.14 -6.42 -6.20
C LEU A 330 -6.60 -6.20 -7.64
N LEU A 331 -7.08 -7.27 -8.27
CA LEU A 331 -7.62 -7.25 -9.62
C LEU A 331 -9.14 -7.36 -9.58
N SER A 332 -9.81 -6.74 -10.55
CA SER A 332 -11.27 -6.88 -10.71
C SER A 332 -11.70 -8.23 -11.29
N ALA A 333 -10.74 -9.04 -11.73
CA ALA A 333 -10.94 -10.36 -12.32
C ALA A 333 -9.69 -11.22 -12.11
N ASN A 334 -9.79 -12.52 -12.39
CA ASN A 334 -8.66 -13.44 -12.27
C ASN A 334 -7.51 -13.05 -13.22
N PHE A 335 -6.29 -13.30 -12.77
CA PHE A 335 -5.06 -13.02 -13.51
C PHE A 335 -4.93 -13.93 -14.74
N ALA A 336 -5.32 -15.20 -14.58
CA ALA A 336 -5.49 -16.19 -15.64
C ALA A 336 -6.83 -16.91 -15.49
N PHE A 337 -7.34 -17.47 -16.59
CA PHE A 337 -8.59 -18.21 -16.65
C PHE A 337 -8.37 -19.58 -17.27
N GLY A 338 -9.32 -20.48 -17.03
CA GLY A 338 -9.35 -21.79 -17.66
C GLY A 338 -9.11 -22.92 -16.68
N ASP A 339 -8.59 -24.02 -17.21
CA ASP A 339 -8.23 -25.22 -16.47
C ASP A 339 -6.91 -25.80 -16.98
N TRP A 340 -6.52 -26.97 -16.46
CA TRP A 340 -5.29 -27.66 -16.84
C TRP A 340 -5.14 -27.98 -18.34
N THR A 341 -6.22 -27.95 -19.14
CA THR A 341 -6.18 -28.22 -20.59
C THR A 341 -6.23 -26.98 -21.46
N ASN A 342 -6.89 -25.92 -20.98
CA ASN A 342 -7.12 -24.71 -21.75
C ASN A 342 -7.08 -23.52 -20.82
N SER A 343 -5.87 -23.03 -20.57
CA SER A 343 -5.61 -21.85 -19.76
C SER A 343 -5.14 -20.68 -20.60
N TYR A 344 -5.60 -19.48 -20.26
CA TYR A 344 -5.17 -18.25 -20.92
C TYR A 344 -5.11 -17.08 -19.96
N PHE A 345 -4.20 -16.16 -20.24
CA PHE A 345 -4.03 -14.94 -19.47
C PHE A 345 -5.16 -13.95 -19.70
N SER A 346 -5.53 -13.24 -18.63
CA SER A 346 -6.35 -12.04 -18.73
C SER A 346 -5.67 -10.97 -19.58
N SER A 347 -6.45 -9.99 -20.07
CA SER A 347 -5.90 -8.82 -20.77
C SER A 347 -4.94 -8.01 -19.89
N TYR A 348 -5.10 -8.09 -18.56
CA TYR A 348 -4.21 -7.46 -17.60
C TYR A 348 -2.84 -8.16 -17.57
N ALA A 349 -2.84 -9.49 -17.41
CA ALA A 349 -1.62 -10.29 -17.42
C ALA A 349 -0.89 -10.21 -18.77
N GLN A 350 -1.61 -10.20 -19.89
CA GLN A 350 -1.02 -10.02 -21.23
C GLN A 350 -0.27 -8.69 -21.38
N LYS A 351 -0.74 -7.61 -20.74
CA LYS A 351 -0.02 -6.32 -20.74
C LYS A 351 1.30 -6.41 -19.98
N LEU A 352 1.30 -7.06 -18.81
CA LEU A 352 2.52 -7.30 -18.02
C LEU A 352 3.54 -8.10 -18.82
N LEU A 353 3.12 -9.22 -19.43
CA LEU A 353 3.99 -10.04 -20.27
C LEU A 353 4.54 -9.26 -21.47
N GLY A 354 3.70 -8.44 -22.11
CA GLY A 354 4.10 -7.57 -23.21
C GLY A 354 5.14 -6.52 -22.80
N GLN A 355 4.97 -5.92 -21.61
CA GLN A 355 5.91 -4.96 -21.03
C GLN A 355 7.28 -5.61 -20.75
N LEU A 356 7.28 -6.76 -20.08
CA LEU A 356 8.48 -7.57 -19.82
C LEU A 356 9.20 -8.01 -21.10
N ALA A 357 8.46 -8.50 -22.10
CA ALA A 357 9.01 -8.83 -23.41
C ALA A 357 9.58 -7.60 -24.14
N GLY A 358 9.01 -6.42 -23.90
CA GLY A 358 9.53 -5.13 -24.36
C GLY A 358 10.94 -4.84 -23.83
N TYR A 359 11.18 -5.07 -22.53
CA TYR A 359 12.52 -4.89 -21.94
C TYR A 359 13.53 -5.90 -22.50
N ARG A 360 13.14 -7.18 -22.66
CA ARG A 360 14.01 -8.16 -23.31
C ARG A 360 14.42 -7.72 -24.72
N ARG A 361 13.45 -7.22 -25.50
CA ARG A 361 13.70 -6.70 -26.85
C ARG A 361 14.64 -5.50 -26.85
N TYR A 362 14.51 -4.62 -25.86
CA TYR A 362 15.42 -3.50 -25.67
C TYR A 362 16.87 -3.97 -25.54
N PHE A 363 17.15 -4.92 -24.63
CA PHE A 363 18.51 -5.44 -24.42
C PHE A 363 19.00 -6.39 -25.53
N SER A 364 18.10 -6.91 -26.36
CA SER A 364 18.48 -7.68 -27.56
C SER A 364 19.06 -6.79 -28.67
N ASN A 365 18.83 -5.48 -28.61
CA ASN A 365 19.45 -4.53 -29.53
C ASN A 365 20.85 -4.11 -29.00
N PRO A 366 21.94 -4.35 -29.76
CA PRO A 366 23.31 -4.05 -29.31
C PRO A 366 23.56 -2.59 -28.95
N GLU A 367 22.94 -1.63 -29.65
CA GLU A 367 23.12 -0.20 -29.37
C GLU A 367 22.50 0.19 -28.03
N ASN A 368 21.29 -0.31 -27.76
CA ASN A 368 20.60 -0.12 -26.49
C ASN A 368 21.38 -0.76 -25.33
N ALA A 369 21.82 -2.01 -25.50
CA ALA A 369 22.58 -2.74 -24.49
C ALA A 369 23.92 -2.06 -24.16
N THR A 370 24.65 -1.61 -25.20
CA THR A 370 25.90 -0.86 -25.03
C THR A 370 25.65 0.46 -24.30
N TRP A 371 24.59 1.19 -24.68
CA TRP A 371 24.24 2.43 -24.00
C TRP A 371 23.90 2.20 -22.51
N ALA A 372 23.10 1.18 -22.19
CA ALA A 372 22.74 0.87 -20.80
C ALA A 372 23.96 0.47 -19.96
N LYS A 373 24.90 -0.28 -20.55
CA LYS A 373 26.17 -0.61 -19.90
C LYS A 373 27.01 0.65 -19.63
N ASP A 374 27.24 1.46 -20.65
CA ASP A 374 28.15 2.61 -20.57
C ASP A 374 27.61 3.73 -19.68
N ASN A 375 26.28 3.92 -19.64
CA ASN A 375 25.66 5.05 -18.94
C ASN A 375 25.09 4.67 -17.57
N LEU A 376 24.69 3.40 -17.37
CA LEU A 376 23.99 2.96 -16.16
C LEU A 376 24.71 1.79 -15.44
N GLY A 377 25.77 1.23 -16.04
CA GLY A 377 26.47 0.07 -15.50
C GLY A 377 25.60 -1.19 -15.48
N ILE A 378 24.63 -1.29 -16.39
CA ILE A 378 23.69 -2.41 -16.45
C ILE A 378 24.08 -3.34 -17.60
N VAL A 379 24.36 -4.59 -17.26
CA VAL A 379 24.61 -5.66 -18.24
C VAL A 379 23.50 -6.69 -18.11
N VAL A 380 22.84 -7.02 -19.21
CA VAL A 380 21.78 -8.01 -19.26
C VAL A 380 22.19 -9.11 -20.22
N ASP A 381 22.19 -10.35 -19.75
CA ASP A 381 22.38 -11.55 -20.56
C ASP A 381 21.33 -12.58 -20.19
N LYS A 382 20.55 -13.01 -21.18
CA LYS A 382 19.41 -13.95 -21.05
C LYS A 382 18.62 -13.73 -19.74
N PRO A 383 18.01 -12.55 -19.56
CA PRO A 383 17.39 -12.20 -18.30
C PRO A 383 16.18 -13.09 -18.02
N LYS A 384 16.00 -13.47 -16.76
CA LYS A 384 14.69 -13.90 -16.28
C LYS A 384 13.76 -12.68 -16.26
N LEU A 385 12.54 -12.84 -16.77
CA LEU A 385 11.54 -11.78 -16.79
C LEU A 385 10.52 -12.00 -15.67
N ILE A 386 10.54 -11.15 -14.65
CA ILE A 386 9.80 -11.36 -13.41
C ILE A 386 8.59 -10.43 -13.37
N GLY A 387 7.41 -11.01 -13.18
CA GLY A 387 6.17 -10.25 -13.00
C GLY A 387 5.58 -10.51 -11.63
N ILE A 388 5.34 -9.45 -10.84
CA ILE A 388 4.64 -9.58 -9.56
C ILE A 388 3.26 -8.96 -9.66
N ALA A 389 2.21 -9.78 -9.54
CA ALA A 389 0.83 -9.34 -9.74
C ALA A 389 -0.15 -10.23 -8.99
N GLY A 390 -1.31 -9.67 -8.66
CA GLY A 390 -2.38 -10.47 -8.08
C GLY A 390 -2.14 -10.91 -6.64
N ASN A 391 -3.15 -11.56 -6.08
CA ASN A 391 -3.17 -12.08 -4.71
C ASN A 391 -3.94 -13.41 -4.69
N HIS A 392 -4.12 -13.99 -3.50
CA HIS A 392 -4.80 -15.28 -3.32
C HIS A 392 -6.19 -15.35 -3.96
N ASN A 393 -6.91 -14.24 -4.10
CA ASN A 393 -8.26 -14.24 -4.69
C ASN A 393 -8.25 -14.39 -6.21
N ASN A 394 -7.16 -14.01 -6.88
CA ASN A 394 -7.15 -13.83 -8.33
C ASN A 394 -5.93 -14.45 -9.01
N PHE A 395 -5.01 -15.05 -8.27
CA PHE A 395 -3.81 -15.69 -8.78
C PHE A 395 -3.79 -17.17 -8.38
N ASP A 396 -4.19 -18.03 -9.32
CA ASP A 396 -4.08 -19.49 -9.20
C ASP A 396 -2.77 -19.96 -9.84
N ARG A 397 -1.87 -20.50 -9.02
CA ARG A 397 -0.53 -20.95 -9.44
C ARG A 397 -0.58 -22.02 -10.53
N GLU A 398 -1.49 -22.99 -10.45
CA GLU A 398 -1.56 -24.09 -11.41
C GLU A 398 -2.08 -23.60 -12.77
N ILE A 399 -3.13 -22.76 -12.76
CA ILE A 399 -3.67 -22.15 -13.98
C ILE A 399 -2.64 -21.22 -14.61
N VAL A 400 -1.92 -20.42 -13.81
CA VAL A 400 -0.86 -19.53 -14.32
C VAL A 400 0.29 -20.33 -14.94
N ASN A 401 0.74 -21.40 -14.30
CA ASN A 401 1.79 -22.25 -14.85
C ASN A 401 1.36 -22.91 -16.16
N THR A 402 0.12 -23.40 -16.22
CA THR A 402 -0.47 -23.96 -17.45
C THR A 402 -0.54 -22.90 -18.56
N ALA A 403 -0.95 -21.67 -18.24
CA ALA A 403 -0.97 -20.55 -19.19
C ALA A 403 0.43 -20.10 -19.65
N LEU A 404 1.49 -20.39 -18.87
CA LEU A 404 2.88 -20.14 -19.21
C LEU A 404 3.54 -21.27 -19.99
N GLU A 405 2.85 -22.38 -20.24
CA GLU A 405 3.43 -23.51 -20.97
C GLU A 405 4.08 -23.05 -22.29
N GLY A 406 5.33 -23.46 -22.51
CA GLY A 406 6.16 -23.01 -23.63
C GLY A 406 6.96 -21.72 -23.41
N ASN A 407 6.70 -20.95 -22.35
CA ASN A 407 7.46 -19.75 -21.98
C ASN A 407 7.92 -19.75 -20.49
N ILE A 408 7.81 -20.88 -19.80
CA ILE A 408 8.10 -21.01 -18.37
C ILE A 408 9.56 -20.69 -18.02
N ASP A 409 10.49 -20.93 -18.95
CA ASP A 409 11.92 -20.63 -18.76
C ASP A 409 12.22 -19.13 -18.93
N ASP A 410 11.36 -18.40 -19.64
CA ASP A 410 11.52 -16.97 -19.90
C ASP A 410 10.89 -16.09 -18.81
N PHE A 411 9.73 -16.50 -18.29
CA PHE A 411 8.92 -15.70 -17.37
C PHE A 411 8.78 -16.33 -15.99
N ASN A 412 8.93 -15.50 -14.95
CA ASN A 412 8.65 -15.84 -13.57
C ASN A 412 7.52 -14.98 -13.04
N LEU A 413 6.29 -15.50 -13.07
CA LEU A 413 5.14 -14.78 -12.51
C LEU A 413 4.90 -15.23 -11.08
N ILE A 414 4.84 -14.29 -10.15
CA ILE A 414 4.55 -14.54 -8.73
C ILE A 414 3.46 -13.62 -8.20
N SER A 415 2.66 -14.11 -7.27
CA SER A 415 1.69 -13.30 -6.54
C SER A 415 2.35 -12.52 -5.41
N TYR A 416 1.67 -11.47 -4.93
CA TYR A 416 2.11 -10.79 -3.71
C TYR A 416 2.08 -11.70 -2.48
N ASN A 417 1.19 -12.69 -2.46
CA ASN A 417 1.17 -13.70 -1.40
C ASN A 417 2.47 -14.51 -1.39
N GLU A 418 2.90 -15.01 -2.55
CA GLU A 418 4.14 -15.79 -2.64
C GLU A 418 5.37 -14.94 -2.36
N LEU A 419 5.40 -13.69 -2.83
CA LEU A 419 6.45 -12.73 -2.47
C LEU A 419 6.53 -12.56 -0.95
N THR A 420 5.39 -12.43 -0.28
CA THR A 420 5.35 -12.27 1.18
C THR A 420 5.82 -13.52 1.91
N ASP A 421 5.66 -14.71 1.33
CA ASP A 421 6.21 -15.95 1.90
C ASP A 421 7.71 -16.08 1.68
N LEU A 422 8.24 -15.55 0.57
CA LEU A 422 9.69 -15.46 0.35
C LEU A 422 10.35 -14.50 1.35
N LEU A 423 9.71 -13.37 1.65
CA LEU A 423 10.19 -12.38 2.62
C LEU A 423 10.22 -12.88 4.08
N LYS A 424 9.59 -14.02 4.39
CA LYS A 424 9.62 -14.63 5.73
C LYS A 424 10.88 -15.47 5.97
N LYS A 425 11.54 -15.93 4.89
CA LYS A 425 12.73 -16.77 4.95
C LYS A 425 13.96 -15.91 5.20
#